data_AF-A0A963N2F1-F1
#
_entry.id   AF-A0A963N2F1-F1
#
_cell.length_a   1.000
_cell.length_b   1.000
_cell.length_c   1.000
_cell.angle_alpha   90.00
_cell.angle_beta   90.00
_cell.angle_gamma   90.00
#
_symmetry.space_group_name_H-M   'P 1'
#
loop_
_entity.id
_entity.type
_entity.pdbx_description
1 polymer ?
#
loop_
_entity_poly.entity_id
_entity_poly.type
_entity_poly.pdbx_seq_one_letter_code
_entity_poly.pdbx_strand_id
1 'polypeptide(L)'
;MTTPGGVRLPLLMRALGYLRLSGVDEAGCCRELQRLAGELAQLTPDEAASAAAQDALWQAFVARAASLAAADADHAALAHLPLKRGSIGYPGFGA
;
A
#
# COMPACT_ATOMS: atom_id res chain seq x y z
N MET A 1 -20.01 -6.37 -25.98
CA MET A 1 -20.38 -5.88 -24.65
C MET A 1 -19.32 -6.35 -23.66
N THR A 2 -18.30 -5.54 -23.41
CA THR A 2 -17.29 -5.80 -22.37
C THR A 2 -17.87 -5.34 -21.04
N THR A 3 -18.15 -6.27 -20.14
CA THR A 3 -18.66 -5.97 -18.79
C THR A 3 -17.69 -5.03 -18.08
N PRO A 4 -18.17 -3.99 -17.35
CA PRO A 4 -17.31 -3.06 -16.60
C PRO A 4 -16.50 -3.72 -15.47
N GLY A 5 -16.70 -5.02 -15.22
CA GLY A 5 -15.87 -5.83 -14.32
C GLY A 5 -14.59 -6.40 -14.96
N GLY A 6 -14.44 -6.38 -16.28
CA GLY A 6 -13.37 -7.07 -16.99
C GLY A 6 -11.97 -6.45 -16.83
N VAL A 7 -11.88 -5.14 -16.60
CA VAL A 7 -10.60 -4.40 -16.49
C VAL A 7 -10.16 -4.25 -15.03
N ARG A 8 -11.11 -4.25 -14.10
CA ARG A 8 -10.84 -4.04 -12.66
C ARG A 8 -10.17 -5.25 -12.01
N LEU A 9 -10.57 -6.46 -12.38
CA LEU A 9 -10.02 -7.69 -11.80
C LEU A 9 -8.55 -7.95 -12.19
N PRO A 10 -8.12 -7.78 -13.46
CA PRO A 10 -6.73 -7.94 -13.86
C PRO A 10 -5.77 -6.97 -13.15
N LEU A 11 -6.18 -5.71 -12.97
CA LEU A 11 -5.34 -4.70 -12.30
C LEU A 11 -5.13 -5.04 -10.82
N LEU A 12 -6.18 -5.47 -10.12
CA LEU A 12 -6.10 -5.88 -8.71
C LEU A 12 -5.22 -7.13 -8.54
N MET A 13 -5.33 -8.11 -9.43
CA MET A 13 -4.48 -9.31 -9.42
C MET A 13 -3.01 -8.96 -9.66
N ARG A 14 -2.74 -8.04 -10.61
CA ARG A 14 -1.39 -7.53 -10.88
C ARG A 14 -0.82 -6.77 -9.67
N ALA A 15 -1.63 -5.95 -9.02
CA ALA A 15 -1.27 -5.20 -7.83
C ALA A 15 -0.90 -6.13 -6.66
N LEU A 16 -1.69 -7.17 -6.40
CA LEU A 16 -1.38 -8.18 -5.38
C LEU A 16 -0.04 -8.87 -5.64
N GLY A 17 0.20 -9.26 -6.90
CA GLY A 17 1.47 -9.87 -7.30
C GLY A 17 2.67 -8.95 -7.05
N TYR A 18 2.53 -7.66 -7.37
CA TYR A 18 3.58 -6.67 -7.15
C TYR A 18 3.90 -6.45 -5.66
N LEU A 19 2.88 -6.34 -4.80
CA LEU A 19 3.09 -6.13 -3.35
C LEU A 19 3.79 -7.32 -2.71
N ARG A 20 3.42 -8.55 -3.08
CA ARG A 20 4.10 -9.77 -2.61
C ARG A 20 5.56 -9.83 -3.03
N LEU A 21 5.88 -9.42 -4.26
CA LEU A 21 7.26 -9.35 -4.74
C LEU A 21 8.06 -8.24 -4.05
N SER A 22 7.39 -7.17 -3.61
CA SER A 22 8.00 -6.02 -2.93
C SER A 22 8.24 -6.27 -1.44
N GLY A 23 7.88 -7.44 -0.90
CA GLY A 23 8.09 -7.79 0.50
C GLY A 23 7.10 -7.17 1.48
N VAL A 24 5.97 -6.64 0.98
CA VAL A 24 4.89 -6.10 1.83
C VAL A 24 4.16 -7.25 2.51
N ASP A 25 3.82 -7.07 3.79
CA ASP A 25 3.09 -8.05 4.59
C ASP A 25 1.64 -8.26 4.10
N GLU A 26 1.00 -9.34 4.53
CA GLU A 26 -0.35 -9.67 4.06
C GLU A 26 -1.40 -8.61 4.47
N ALA A 27 -1.25 -8.00 5.65
CA ALA A 27 -2.14 -6.96 6.12
C ALA A 27 -1.97 -5.66 5.32
N GLY A 28 -0.73 -5.28 5.00
CA GLY A 28 -0.41 -4.17 4.10
C GLY A 28 -0.92 -4.41 2.68
N CYS A 29 -0.76 -5.64 2.17
CA CYS A 29 -1.31 -6.04 0.87
C CYS A 29 -2.83 -5.82 0.82
N CYS A 30 -3.57 -6.29 1.84
CA CYS A 30 -5.01 -6.13 1.92
C CYS A 30 -5.45 -4.66 1.98
N ARG A 31 -4.77 -3.82 2.76
CA ARG A 31 -5.08 -2.38 2.86
C ARG A 31 -4.90 -1.66 1.54
N GLU A 32 -3.78 -1.88 0.85
CA GLU A 32 -3.51 -1.19 -0.41
C GLU A 32 -4.42 -1.69 -1.55
N LEU A 33 -4.78 -2.98 -1.55
CA LEU A 33 -5.77 -3.50 -2.50
C LEU A 33 -7.17 -2.94 -2.28
N GLN A 34 -7.61 -2.81 -1.03
CA GLN A 34 -8.89 -2.18 -0.71
C GLN A 34 -8.92 -0.71 -1.14
N ARG A 35 -7.81 0.01 -0.91
CA ARG A 35 -7.66 1.39 -1.37
C ARG A 35 -7.72 1.48 -2.89
N LEU A 36 -6.95 0.65 -3.60
CA LEU A 36 -6.94 0.61 -5.07
C LEU A 36 -8.32 0.29 -5.64
N ALA A 37 -9.05 -0.66 -5.02
CA ALA A 37 -10.43 -0.96 -5.38
C ALA A 37 -11.36 0.25 -5.16
N GLY A 38 -11.14 1.03 -4.10
CA GLY A 38 -11.84 2.28 -3.83
C GLY A 38 -11.59 3.36 -4.90
N GLU A 39 -10.34 3.55 -5.32
CA GLU A 39 -10.01 4.50 -6.40
C GLU A 39 -10.62 4.06 -7.74
N LEU A 40 -10.57 2.76 -8.06
CA LEU A 40 -11.22 2.20 -9.25
C LEU A 40 -12.75 2.33 -9.23
N ALA A 41 -13.36 2.36 -8.05
CA ALA A 41 -14.79 2.54 -7.88
C ALA A 41 -15.22 4.01 -8.09
N GLN A 42 -14.32 4.97 -7.85
CA GLN A 42 -14.57 6.40 -8.10
C GLN A 42 -14.43 6.77 -9.58
N LEU A 43 -13.66 6.00 -10.35
CA LEU A 43 -13.57 6.20 -11.79
C LEU A 43 -14.86 5.80 -12.51
N THR A 44 -15.26 6.64 -13.46
CA THR A 44 -16.31 6.27 -14.42
C THR A 44 -15.87 5.06 -15.24
N PRO A 45 -16.80 4.22 -15.74
CA PRO A 45 -16.44 3.05 -16.54
C PRO A 45 -15.66 3.41 -17.82
N ASP A 46 -15.85 4.62 -18.35
CA ASP A 46 -15.16 5.12 -19.55
C ASP A 46 -13.72 5.56 -19.22
N GLU A 47 -13.52 6.26 -18.10
CA GLU A 47 -12.18 6.57 -17.58
C GLU A 47 -11.43 5.31 -17.17
N ALA A 48 -12.09 4.36 -16.50
CA ALA A 48 -11.49 3.08 -16.13
C ALA A 48 -11.12 2.23 -17.36
N ALA A 49 -11.79 2.42 -18.49
CA ALA A 49 -11.46 1.77 -19.77
C ALA A 49 -10.32 2.49 -20.53
N SER A 50 -9.99 3.74 -20.17
CA SER A 50 -8.89 4.48 -20.76
C SER A 50 -7.53 3.91 -20.34
N ALA A 51 -6.69 3.59 -21.32
CA ALA A 51 -5.33 3.12 -21.08
C ALA A 51 -4.50 4.14 -20.28
N ALA A 52 -4.67 5.44 -20.56
CA ALA A 52 -3.95 6.50 -19.86
C ALA A 52 -4.32 6.58 -18.37
N ALA A 53 -5.59 6.38 -18.04
CA ALA A 53 -6.05 6.39 -16.65
C ALA A 53 -5.57 5.14 -15.90
N GLN A 54 -5.60 3.96 -16.55
CA GLN A 54 -5.06 2.72 -15.98
C GLN A 54 -3.57 2.82 -15.70
N ASP A 55 -2.80 3.38 -16.64
CA ASP A 55 -1.37 3.61 -16.46
C ASP A 55 -1.10 4.61 -15.33
N ALA A 56 -1.85 5.71 -15.26
CA ALA A 56 -1.72 6.68 -14.17
C ALA A 56 -2.00 6.04 -12.79
N LEU A 57 -3.06 5.24 -12.68
CA LEU A 57 -3.39 4.48 -11.47
C LEU A 57 -2.31 3.47 -11.10
N TRP A 58 -1.79 2.75 -12.10
CA TRP A 58 -0.72 1.79 -11.89
C TRP A 58 0.56 2.47 -11.40
N GLN A 59 0.95 3.60 -12.00
CA GLN A 59 2.13 4.36 -11.57
C GLN A 59 1.97 4.91 -10.14
N ALA A 60 0.80 5.46 -9.82
CA ALA A 60 0.49 5.94 -8.47
C ALA A 60 0.57 4.80 -7.43
N PHE A 61 0.05 3.63 -7.78
CA PHE A 61 0.13 2.43 -6.95
C PHE A 61 1.58 1.97 -6.74
N VAL A 62 2.37 1.86 -7.82
CA VAL A 62 3.78 1.42 -7.76
C VAL A 62 4.62 2.35 -6.88
N ALA A 63 4.49 3.67 -7.07
CA ALA A 63 5.22 4.65 -6.27
C ALA A 63 4.92 4.51 -4.77
N ARG A 64 3.66 4.23 -4.44
CA ARG A 64 3.18 4.09 -3.07
C ARG A 64 3.60 2.76 -2.44
N ALA A 65 3.52 1.67 -3.20
CA ALA A 65 4.01 0.36 -2.79
C ALA A 65 5.52 0.38 -2.50
N ALA A 66 6.30 1.10 -3.31
CA ALA A 66 7.73 1.30 -3.07
C ALA A 66 7.99 2.08 -1.77
N SER A 67 7.22 3.13 -1.48
CA SER A 67 7.30 3.86 -0.21
C SER A 67 6.93 2.99 0.99
N LEU A 68 5.97 2.08 0.83
CA LEU A 68 5.55 1.17 1.90
C LEU A 68 6.66 0.16 2.23
N ALA A 69 7.27 -0.44 1.20
CA ALA A 69 8.40 -1.35 1.37
C ALA A 69 9.62 -0.66 2.01
N ALA A 70 9.88 0.60 1.66
CA ALA A 70 10.93 1.40 2.30
C ALA A 70 10.61 1.68 3.78
N ALA A 71 9.36 2.02 4.11
CA ALA A 71 8.94 2.26 5.49
C ALA A 71 9.02 1.00 6.37
N ASP A 72 8.67 -0.17 5.84
CA ASP A 72 8.83 -1.45 6.55
C ASP A 72 10.30 -1.81 6.74
N ALA A 73 11.16 -1.53 5.74
CA ALA A 73 12.61 -1.71 5.87
C ALA A 73 13.20 -0.80 6.96
N ASP A 74 12.77 0.46 7.03
CA ASP A 74 13.19 1.42 8.07
C ASP A 74 12.63 1.05 9.45
N HIS A 75 11.39 0.56 9.54
CA HIS A 75 10.82 0.10 10.80
C HIS A 75 11.54 -1.15 11.31
N ALA A 76 11.83 -2.09 10.40
CA ALA A 76 12.70 -3.21 10.71
C ALA A 76 14.06 -2.70 11.20
N ALA A 77 14.67 -1.75 10.51
CA ALA A 77 15.95 -1.11 10.87
C ALA A 77 15.97 -0.56 12.31
N LEU A 78 14.87 0.07 12.72
CA LEU A 78 14.71 0.64 14.05
C LEU A 78 14.39 -0.41 15.13
N ALA A 79 13.78 -1.53 14.77
CA ALA A 79 13.40 -2.59 15.73
C ALA A 79 14.62 -3.35 16.30
N HIS A 80 15.76 -3.38 15.61
CA HIS A 80 17.00 -3.99 16.10
C HIS A 80 17.94 -3.03 16.82
N LEU A 81 17.56 -1.75 16.96
CA LEU A 81 18.21 -0.91 17.96
C LEU A 81 17.79 -1.43 19.33
N PRO A 82 18.74 -1.80 20.22
CA PRO A 82 18.38 -2.17 21.58
C PRO A 82 17.66 -0.98 22.20
N LEU A 83 16.38 -1.16 22.52
CA LEU A 83 15.64 -0.22 23.35
C LEU A 83 16.48 -0.04 24.62
N LYS A 84 17.24 1.06 24.71
CA LYS A 84 17.88 1.43 25.96
C LYS A 84 16.73 1.65 26.95
N ARG A 85 16.48 0.64 27.78
CA ARG A 85 15.78 0.77 29.07
C ARG A 85 16.47 1.91 29.82
N GLY A 86 16.03 3.14 29.63
CA GLY A 86 16.78 4.27 30.18
C GLY A 86 16.32 5.68 29.83
N SER A 87 15.24 5.89 29.07
CA SER A 87 14.79 7.27 28.80
C SER A 87 13.28 7.41 28.60
N ILE A 88 12.48 6.73 29.42
CA ILE A 88 11.17 7.29 29.81
C ILE A 88 11.38 7.87 31.21
N GLY A 89 12.03 9.03 31.27
CA GLY A 89 11.89 9.87 32.44
C GLY A 89 10.43 10.32 32.49
N TYR A 90 9.65 9.74 33.38
CA TYR A 90 8.47 10.39 33.93
C TYR A 90 8.98 11.34 35.02
N PRO A 91 9.07 12.67 34.80
CA PRO A 91 9.22 13.57 35.92
C PRO A 91 7.84 13.71 36.57
N GLY A 92 7.69 13.15 37.76
CA GLY A 92 6.57 13.47 38.65
C GLY A 92 5.58 12.34 38.84
N PHE A 93 5.88 11.47 39.81
CA PHE A 93 4.94 11.14 40.89
C PHE A 93 5.75 10.40 41.97
N GLY A 94 6.10 11.11 43.05
CA GLY A 94 6.92 10.56 44.11
C GLY A 94 7.49 11.63 45.06
N ALA A 95 6.62 12.39 45.71
CA ALA A 95 6.84 12.98 47.02
C ALA A 95 5.49 13.31 47.64
#